data_AF-A0A9P7LPD3-F1
#
_entry.id   AF-A0A9P7LPD3-F1
#
_cell.length_a   1.000
_cell.length_b   1.000
_cell.length_c   1.000
_cell.angle_alpha   90.00
_cell.angle_beta   90.00
_cell.angle_gamma   90.00
#
_symmetry.space_group_name_H-M   'P 1'
#
loop_
_entity.id
_entity.type
_entity.pdbx_description
1 polymer ?
#
loop_
_entity_poly.entity_id
_entity_poly.type
_entity_poly.pdbx_seq_one_letter_code
_entity_poly.pdbx_strand_id
1 'polypeptide(L)'
;MNVHEVARKLLEAGISKNTIFLVYHYGKTDFMILRDFLATGGYENMLPSDDNCIPLIPIYRQQKIEPPPGFNSFPLRLEVLFRVLYPLHSLCGRNHLALIDCQQTKLVLDAFEHFCQPIESRGSDWQPEKLVKISQTTITSFFKNIDRSTLKRKLNAADAEDELDQGRKTSLGDGLPDQIEASYVDSDYEDHLVEGEDEESNVGDNESEEA
;
A
#
# COMPACT_ATOMS: atom_id res chain seq x y z
N MET A 1 10.44 -7.54 -19.20
CA MET A 1 10.17 -6.14 -19.57
C MET A 1 11.46 -5.37 -19.39
N ASN A 2 12.00 -4.74 -20.42
CA ASN A 2 13.26 -3.99 -20.33
C ASN A 2 13.02 -2.51 -19.95
N VAL A 3 14.09 -1.78 -19.62
CA VAL A 3 13.99 -0.36 -19.20
C VAL A 3 13.34 0.54 -20.25
N HIS A 4 13.64 0.32 -21.54
CA HIS A 4 13.06 1.11 -22.64
C HIS A 4 11.56 0.86 -22.81
N GLU A 5 11.10 -0.37 -22.60
CA GLU A 5 9.68 -0.71 -22.62
C GLU A 5 8.93 -0.05 -21.47
N VAL A 6 9.52 0.02 -20.28
CA VAL A 6 8.95 0.75 -19.14
C VAL A 6 8.88 2.24 -19.44
N ALA A 7 10.00 2.84 -19.86
CA ALA A 7 10.08 4.24 -20.20
C ALA A 7 9.04 4.65 -21.27
N ARG A 8 8.92 3.84 -22.33
CA ARG A 8 7.91 4.04 -23.39
C ARG A 8 6.49 3.99 -22.82
N LYS A 9 6.17 2.99 -21.99
CA LYS A 9 4.83 2.87 -21.38
C LYS A 9 4.49 4.03 -20.46
N LEU A 10 5.47 4.54 -19.69
CA LEU A 10 5.27 5.71 -18.84
C LEU A 10 4.96 6.96 -19.67
N LEU A 11 5.68 7.17 -20.78
CA LEU A 11 5.41 8.26 -21.73
C LEU A 11 4.04 8.13 -22.40
N GLU A 12 3.69 6.92 -22.87
CA GLU A 12 2.37 6.64 -23.46
C GLU A 12 1.23 6.88 -22.47
N ALA A 13 1.48 6.66 -21.17
CA ALA A 13 0.55 6.98 -20.09
C ALA A 13 0.50 8.49 -19.74
N GLY A 14 1.30 9.34 -20.39
CA GLY A 14 1.35 10.77 -20.14
C GLY A 14 2.06 11.15 -18.83
N ILE A 15 2.88 10.25 -18.28
CA ILE A 15 3.65 10.53 -17.06
C ILE A 15 4.76 11.52 -17.39
N SER A 16 4.88 12.55 -16.55
CA SER A 16 5.84 13.64 -16.71
C SER A 16 6.37 14.09 -15.35
N LYS A 17 7.30 15.05 -15.35
CA LYS A 17 7.84 15.69 -14.14
C LYS A 17 6.79 16.39 -13.28
N ASN A 18 5.63 16.72 -13.86
CA ASN A 18 4.54 17.39 -13.16
C ASN A 18 3.50 16.39 -12.62
N THR A 19 3.65 15.10 -12.92
CA THR A 19 2.75 14.06 -12.40
C THR A 19 2.93 13.94 -10.89
N ILE A 20 1.82 13.69 -10.19
CA ILE A 20 1.83 13.32 -8.78
C ILE A 20 1.76 11.80 -8.68
N PHE A 21 2.70 11.21 -7.93
CA PHE A 21 2.70 9.79 -7.61
C PHE A 21 2.15 9.58 -6.20
N LEU A 22 1.17 8.70 -6.07
CA LEU A 22 0.62 8.30 -4.78
C LEU A 22 1.15 6.90 -4.45
N VAL A 23 1.79 6.76 -3.30
CA VAL A 23 2.38 5.50 -2.85
C VAL A 23 1.68 5.07 -1.57
N TYR A 24 1.07 3.87 -1.59
CA TYR A 24 0.46 3.30 -0.39
C TYR A 24 1.54 2.62 0.49
N HIS A 25 2.41 3.45 1.06
CA HIS A 25 3.48 3.03 1.96
C HIS A 25 3.82 4.17 2.95
N TYR A 26 4.70 3.89 3.91
CA TYR A 26 5.29 4.90 4.80
C TYR A 26 6.33 5.79 4.10
N GLY A 27 6.90 5.32 2.99
CA GLY A 27 8.02 5.96 2.31
C GLY A 27 7.87 5.88 0.79
N LYS A 28 8.95 6.25 0.09
CA LYS A 28 8.98 6.38 -1.37
C LYS A 28 9.85 5.30 -2.04
N THR A 29 10.16 4.22 -1.32
CA THR A 29 11.14 3.20 -1.75
C THR A 29 10.86 2.64 -3.14
N ASP A 30 9.62 2.21 -3.41
CA ASP A 30 9.25 1.67 -4.73
C ASP A 30 9.43 2.68 -5.86
N PHE A 31 9.16 3.96 -5.57
CA PHE A 31 9.34 5.06 -6.52
C PHE A 31 10.82 5.34 -6.78
N MET A 32 11.67 5.30 -5.75
CA MET A 32 13.12 5.42 -5.88
C MET A 32 13.70 4.27 -6.71
N ILE A 33 13.29 3.03 -6.44
CA ILE A 33 13.71 1.85 -7.21
C ILE A 33 13.34 2.01 -8.69
N LEU A 34 12.12 2.49 -8.99
CA LEU A 34 11.69 2.73 -10.37
C LEU A 34 12.54 3.82 -11.05
N ARG A 35 12.87 4.90 -10.32
CA ARG A 35 13.71 5.98 -10.83
C ARG A 35 15.12 5.50 -11.15
N ASP A 36 15.74 4.77 -10.22
CA ASP A 36 17.09 4.21 -10.40
C ASP A 36 17.10 3.22 -11.56
N PHE A 37 16.08 2.38 -11.66
CA PHE A 37 15.91 1.47 -12.79
C PHE A 37 15.85 2.21 -14.13
N LEU A 38 15.09 3.31 -14.22
CA LEU A 38 15.02 4.15 -15.42
C LEU A 38 16.33 4.86 -15.73
N ALA A 39 17.07 5.29 -14.71
CA ALA A 39 18.39 5.90 -14.87
C ALA A 39 19.39 4.93 -15.52
N THR A 40 19.31 3.62 -15.27
CA THR A 40 20.17 2.63 -15.96
C THR A 40 20.00 2.63 -17.49
N GLY A 41 18.86 3.10 -17.99
CA GLY A 41 18.57 3.27 -19.42
C GLY A 41 18.76 4.69 -19.95
N GLY A 42 19.27 5.62 -19.15
CA GLY A 42 19.45 7.03 -19.51
C GLY A 42 18.20 7.91 -19.32
N TYR A 43 17.19 7.46 -18.58
CA TYR A 43 15.92 8.18 -18.38
C TYR A 43 15.83 8.89 -17.01
N GLU A 44 16.87 9.65 -16.64
CA GLU A 44 17.01 10.30 -15.32
C GLU A 44 15.94 11.36 -15.00
N ASN A 45 15.28 11.87 -16.04
CA ASN A 45 14.40 13.04 -15.98
C ASN A 45 12.95 12.72 -16.35
N MET A 46 12.59 11.43 -16.42
CA MET A 46 11.25 11.02 -16.83
C MET A 46 10.22 11.09 -15.70
N LEU A 47 10.63 10.68 -14.49
CA LEU A 47 9.77 10.69 -13.31
C LEU A 47 9.82 12.04 -12.59
N PRO A 48 8.78 12.35 -11.81
CA PRO A 48 8.77 13.57 -11.02
C PRO A 48 9.76 13.51 -9.85
N SER A 49 10.00 14.66 -9.21
CA SER A 49 10.83 14.77 -8.02
C SER A 49 10.19 14.05 -6.83
N ASP A 50 10.95 13.92 -5.73
CA ASP A 50 10.43 13.33 -4.50
C ASP A 50 9.25 14.12 -3.93
N ASP A 51 9.23 15.44 -4.09
CA ASP A 51 8.14 16.30 -3.58
C ASP A 51 6.78 15.94 -4.21
N ASN A 52 6.81 15.44 -5.45
CA ASN A 52 5.64 14.99 -6.18
C ASN A 52 5.29 13.52 -5.93
N CYS A 53 6.02 12.82 -5.07
CA CYS A 53 5.72 11.46 -4.63
C CYS A 53 5.22 11.48 -3.18
N ILE A 54 3.93 11.22 -3.01
CA ILE A 54 3.20 11.38 -1.76
C ILE A 54 2.95 10.00 -1.13
N PRO A 55 3.60 9.67 0.01
CA PRO A 55 3.28 8.48 0.78
C PRO A 55 1.95 8.69 1.53
N LEU A 56 1.01 7.77 1.35
CA LEU A 56 -0.35 7.91 1.85
C LEU A 56 -0.48 7.56 3.34
N ILE A 57 0.31 6.60 3.85
CA ILE A 57 0.16 6.13 5.24
C ILE A 57 0.43 7.26 6.25
N PRO A 58 1.50 8.06 6.14
CA PRO A 58 1.75 9.18 7.06
C PRO A 58 0.60 10.19 7.07
N ILE A 59 0.00 10.49 5.92
CA ILE A 59 -1.14 11.41 5.81
C ILE A 59 -2.36 10.87 6.57
N TYR A 60 -2.67 9.58 6.44
CA TYR A 60 -3.79 8.99 7.17
C TYR A 60 -3.52 8.88 8.68
N ARG A 61 -2.27 8.69 9.10
CA ARG A 61 -1.90 8.70 10.53
C ARG A 61 -2.18 10.04 11.19
N GLN A 62 -2.04 11.15 10.47
CA GLN A 62 -2.32 12.49 11.00
C GLN A 62 -3.80 12.72 11.33
N GLN A 63 -4.71 11.94 10.75
CA GLN A 63 -6.14 12.06 11.00
C GLN A 63 -6.58 11.55 12.38
N LYS A 64 -5.67 10.98 13.19
CA LYS A 64 -5.92 10.49 14.56
C LYS A 64 -7.16 9.58 14.67
N ILE A 65 -7.36 8.71 13.68
CA ILE A 65 -8.46 7.74 13.67
C ILE A 65 -8.33 6.85 14.91
N GLU A 66 -9.42 6.76 15.69
CA GLU A 66 -9.44 5.94 16.91
C GLU A 66 -9.11 4.48 16.59
N PRO A 67 -8.16 3.87 17.32
CA PRO A 67 -7.83 2.47 17.09
C PRO A 67 -8.96 1.56 17.58
N PRO A 68 -9.21 0.42 16.91
CA PRO A 68 -10.11 -0.60 17.43
C PRO A 68 -9.62 -1.16 18.79
N PRO A 69 -10.51 -1.71 19.63
CA PRO A 69 -10.12 -2.35 20.89
C PRO A 69 -9.03 -3.41 20.69
N GLY A 70 -7.96 -3.34 21.48
CA GLY A 70 -6.81 -4.24 21.38
C GLY A 70 -5.75 -3.83 20.35
N PHE A 71 -5.91 -2.69 19.68
CA PHE A 71 -4.91 -2.12 18.78
C PHE A 71 -4.35 -0.82 19.37
N ASN A 72 -3.04 -0.61 19.19
CA ASN A 72 -2.38 0.65 19.58
C ASN A 72 -2.62 1.75 18.53
N SER A 73 -2.97 1.37 17.31
CA SER A 73 -3.19 2.30 16.21
C SER A 73 -4.18 1.74 15.20
N PHE A 74 -4.91 2.61 14.50
CA PHE A 74 -5.83 2.17 13.45
C PHE A 74 -5.04 1.43 12.33
N PRO A 75 -5.44 0.21 11.92
CA PRO A 75 -4.65 -0.56 10.96
C PRO A 75 -4.78 0.03 9.55
N LEU A 76 -3.72 0.68 9.08
CA LEU A 76 -3.65 1.29 7.75
C LEU A 76 -3.03 0.37 6.68
N ARG A 77 -2.81 -0.92 6.98
CA ARG A 77 -2.34 -1.87 5.96
C ARG A 77 -3.37 -1.96 4.85
N LEU A 78 -2.94 -1.90 3.59
CA LEU A 78 -3.84 -1.85 2.43
C LEU A 78 -4.84 -3.00 2.45
N GLU A 79 -4.35 -4.20 2.75
CA GLU A 79 -5.17 -5.41 2.82
C GLU A 79 -6.26 -5.40 3.89
N VAL A 80 -6.04 -4.66 4.97
CA VAL A 80 -7.01 -4.50 6.05
C VAL A 80 -8.01 -3.43 5.65
N LEU A 81 -7.52 -2.25 5.29
CA LEU A 81 -8.35 -1.11 4.94
C LEU A 81 -9.25 -1.41 3.72
N PHE A 82 -8.69 -2.03 2.69
CA PHE A 82 -9.43 -2.41 1.48
C PHE A 82 -10.60 -3.35 1.81
N ARG A 83 -10.41 -4.33 2.70
CA ARG A 83 -11.49 -5.24 3.12
C ARG A 83 -12.58 -4.55 3.92
N VAL A 84 -12.24 -3.51 4.67
CA VAL A 84 -13.20 -2.70 5.43
C VAL A 84 -14.05 -1.85 4.48
N LEU A 85 -13.42 -1.19 3.51
CA LEU A 85 -14.11 -0.29 2.57
C LEU A 85 -14.87 -1.04 1.47
N TYR A 86 -14.34 -2.17 1.00
CA TYR A 86 -14.89 -2.95 -0.09
C TYR A 86 -15.08 -4.42 0.34
N PRO A 87 -15.99 -4.71 1.29
CA PRO A 87 -16.24 -6.06 1.73
C PRO A 87 -16.67 -6.94 0.54
N LEU A 88 -16.18 -8.18 0.49
CA LEU A 88 -16.47 -9.17 -0.56
C LEU A 88 -15.98 -8.81 -1.97
N HIS A 89 -15.18 -7.75 -2.14
CA HIS A 89 -14.63 -7.42 -3.44
C HIS A 89 -13.73 -8.54 -3.97
N SER A 90 -13.73 -8.78 -5.29
CA SER A 90 -12.99 -9.86 -5.95
C SER A 90 -11.46 -9.75 -5.82
N LEU A 91 -10.96 -8.60 -5.35
CA LEU A 91 -9.55 -8.33 -5.09
C LEU A 91 -9.14 -8.63 -3.64
N CYS A 92 -10.08 -8.87 -2.74
CA CYS A 92 -9.76 -9.18 -1.34
C CYS A 92 -8.91 -10.46 -1.23
N GLY A 93 -7.80 -10.38 -0.50
CA GLY A 93 -6.90 -11.53 -0.28
C GLY A 93 -6.00 -11.87 -1.46
N ARG A 94 -5.89 -10.98 -2.45
CA ARG A 94 -4.98 -11.11 -3.59
C ARG A 94 -3.81 -10.11 -3.54
N ASN A 95 -3.44 -9.69 -2.33
CA ASN A 95 -2.37 -8.71 -2.09
C ASN A 95 -0.99 -9.29 -2.46
N HIS A 96 0.05 -8.46 -2.44
CA HIS A 96 1.43 -8.82 -2.82
C HIS A 96 1.60 -9.07 -4.32
N LEU A 97 0.65 -8.61 -5.12
CA LEU A 97 0.74 -8.55 -6.57
C LEU A 97 0.61 -7.08 -6.95
N ALA A 98 1.67 -6.49 -7.49
CA ALA A 98 1.75 -5.04 -7.74
C ALA A 98 0.51 -4.49 -8.47
N LEU A 99 0.02 -5.18 -9.51
CA LEU A 99 -1.19 -4.77 -10.22
C LEU A 99 -2.44 -4.78 -9.31
N ILE A 100 -2.60 -5.80 -8.47
CA ILE A 100 -3.72 -5.89 -7.54
C ILE A 100 -3.61 -4.81 -6.46
N ASP A 101 -2.42 -4.59 -5.90
CA ASP A 101 -2.20 -3.56 -4.88
C ASP A 101 -2.44 -2.15 -5.44
N CYS A 102 -2.06 -1.88 -6.70
CA CYS A 102 -2.42 -0.64 -7.40
C CYS A 102 -3.94 -0.49 -7.59
N GLN A 103 -4.64 -1.57 -7.98
CA GLN A 103 -6.09 -1.54 -8.13
C GLN A 103 -6.81 -1.29 -6.80
N GLN A 104 -6.37 -1.97 -5.73
CA GLN A 104 -6.90 -1.77 -4.39
C GLN A 104 -6.62 -0.35 -3.90
N THR A 105 -5.41 0.17 -4.10
CA THR A 105 -5.04 1.54 -3.71
C THR A 105 -5.91 2.56 -4.44
N LYS A 106 -6.13 2.40 -5.75
CA LYS A 106 -7.04 3.27 -6.50
C LYS A 106 -8.44 3.27 -5.88
N LEU A 107 -9.02 2.09 -5.62
CA LEU A 107 -10.35 1.99 -5.03
C LEU A 107 -10.41 2.63 -3.63
N VAL A 108 -9.38 2.45 -2.80
CA VAL A 108 -9.28 3.11 -1.50
C VAL A 108 -9.26 4.64 -1.65
N LEU A 109 -8.49 5.16 -2.60
CA LEU A 109 -8.45 6.59 -2.90
C LEU A 109 -9.79 7.12 -3.40
N ASP A 110 -10.45 6.39 -4.30
CA ASP A 110 -11.79 6.72 -4.77
C ASP A 110 -12.76 6.81 -3.56
N ALA A 111 -12.71 5.86 -2.61
CA ALA A 111 -13.54 5.92 -1.40
C ALA A 111 -13.23 7.15 -0.53
N PHE A 112 -11.96 7.51 -0.39
CA PHE A 112 -11.58 8.71 0.36
C PHE A 112 -12.07 10.00 -0.29
N GLU A 113 -12.05 10.08 -1.63
CA GLU A 113 -12.65 11.21 -2.34
C GLU A 113 -14.14 11.35 -2.00
N HIS A 114 -14.88 10.25 -1.94
CA HIS A 114 -16.28 10.26 -1.51
C HIS A 114 -16.44 10.71 -0.05
N PHE A 115 -15.51 10.36 0.84
CA PHE A 115 -15.55 10.82 2.23
C PHE A 115 -15.30 12.31 2.40
N CYS A 116 -14.60 12.94 1.45
CA CYS A 116 -14.43 14.39 1.44
C CYS A 116 -15.69 15.14 0.98
N GLN A 117 -16.66 14.46 0.38
CA GLN A 117 -17.92 15.06 -0.06
C GLN A 117 -18.97 15.07 1.08
N PRO A 118 -19.88 16.05 1.12
CA PRO A 118 -21.05 16.03 2.01
C PRO A 118 -21.86 14.73 1.85
N ILE A 119 -22.38 14.16 2.94
CA ILE A 119 -23.10 12.87 2.95
C ILE A 119 -24.25 12.86 1.94
N GLU A 120 -24.95 13.99 1.82
CA GLU A 120 -26.11 14.18 0.94
C GLU A 120 -25.74 14.09 -0.55
N SER A 121 -24.50 14.40 -0.89
CA SER A 121 -23.98 14.38 -2.26
C SER A 121 -23.36 13.03 -2.65
N ARG A 122 -23.16 12.12 -1.70
CA ARG A 122 -22.62 10.79 -1.97
C ARG A 122 -23.69 9.90 -2.61
N GLY A 123 -23.25 8.94 -3.44
CA GLY A 123 -24.14 7.96 -4.07
C GLY A 123 -24.99 7.19 -3.06
N SER A 124 -26.12 6.61 -3.51
CA SER A 124 -27.05 5.87 -2.65
C SER A 124 -26.39 4.76 -1.81
N ASP A 125 -25.31 4.19 -2.33
CA ASP A 125 -24.59 3.08 -1.72
C ASP A 125 -23.76 3.52 -0.49
N TRP A 126 -23.58 4.84 -0.33
CA TRP A 126 -22.89 5.47 0.79
C TRP A 126 -23.84 6.07 1.83
N GLN A 127 -25.15 6.02 1.59
CA GLN A 127 -26.17 6.53 2.53
C GLN A 127 -26.56 5.42 3.51
N PRO A 128 -26.18 5.51 4.80
CA PRO A 128 -26.40 4.44 5.77
C PRO A 128 -27.88 4.10 5.98
N GLU A 129 -28.79 5.03 5.71
CA GLU A 129 -30.25 4.82 5.79
C GLU A 129 -30.78 3.92 4.66
N LYS A 130 -30.07 3.85 3.52
CA LYS A 130 -30.41 3.04 2.35
C LYS A 130 -29.65 1.74 2.27
N LEU A 131 -28.58 1.59 3.06
CA LEU A 131 -27.99 0.29 3.29
C LEU A 131 -29.07 -0.58 3.92
N VAL A 132 -29.60 -1.51 3.13
CA VAL A 132 -30.48 -2.58 3.63
C VAL A 132 -29.79 -3.09 4.88
N LYS A 133 -30.48 -3.06 6.03
CA LYS A 133 -30.04 -3.75 7.23
C LYS A 133 -29.93 -5.23 6.87
N ILE A 134 -28.82 -5.62 6.26
CA ILE A 134 -28.40 -6.99 6.18
C ILE A 134 -28.14 -7.29 7.65
N SER A 135 -29.13 -7.91 8.29
CA SER A 135 -29.00 -8.38 9.65
C SER A 135 -27.94 -9.47 9.60
N GLN A 136 -26.68 -9.07 9.63
CA GLN A 136 -25.58 -9.98 9.85
C GLN A 136 -25.67 -10.35 11.32
N THR A 137 -26.57 -11.29 11.62
CA THR A 137 -26.86 -11.70 13.00
C THR A 137 -25.69 -12.44 13.61
N THR A 138 -24.85 -13.07 12.77
CA THR A 138 -23.67 -13.83 13.18
C THR A 138 -22.62 -13.85 12.08
N ILE A 139 -21.35 -14.08 12.42
CA ILE A 139 -20.28 -14.36 11.44
C ILE A 139 -20.63 -15.56 10.55
N THR A 140 -21.46 -16.50 11.04
CA THR A 140 -21.87 -17.67 10.27
C THR A 140 -22.98 -17.38 9.26
N SER A 141 -23.79 -16.32 9.44
CA SER A 141 -24.77 -15.91 8.42
C SER A 141 -24.09 -15.40 7.14
N PHE A 142 -22.88 -14.86 7.26
CA PHE A 142 -22.04 -14.47 6.13
C PHE A 142 -21.66 -15.69 5.27
N PHE A 143 -21.16 -16.76 5.88
CA PHE A 143 -20.79 -17.99 5.16
C PHE A 143 -21.99 -18.72 4.53
N LYS A 144 -23.21 -18.49 5.03
CA LYS A 144 -24.43 -19.05 4.45
C LYS A 144 -24.88 -18.35 3.16
N ASN A 145 -24.51 -17.07 2.99
CA ASN A 145 -24.87 -16.26 1.83
C ASN A 145 -23.81 -16.26 0.72
N ILE A 146 -22.61 -16.77 0.99
CA ILE A 146 -21.64 -17.07 -0.06
C ILE A 146 -22.19 -18.27 -0.85
N ASP A 147 -22.63 -17.99 -2.07
CA ASP A 147 -23.28 -18.96 -2.95
C ASP A 147 -22.46 -20.27 -3.03
N ARG A 148 -23.13 -21.41 -2.82
CA ARG A 148 -22.48 -22.73 -2.74
C ARG A 148 -21.76 -23.10 -4.05
N SER A 149 -22.04 -22.38 -5.14
CA SER A 149 -21.39 -22.54 -6.45
C SER A 149 -19.92 -22.12 -6.45
N THR A 150 -19.53 -21.07 -5.70
CA THR A 150 -18.14 -20.60 -5.60
C THR A 150 -17.29 -21.44 -4.64
N LEU A 151 -17.90 -22.02 -3.59
CA LEU A 151 -17.24 -22.94 -2.67
C LEU A 151 -16.95 -24.31 -3.31
N LYS A 152 -17.86 -24.84 -4.14
CA LYS A 152 -17.63 -26.10 -4.86
C LYS A 152 -16.48 -26.03 -5.88
N ARG A 153 -16.26 -24.87 -6.52
CA ARG A 153 -15.09 -24.69 -7.41
C ARG A 153 -13.75 -24.66 -6.66
N LYS A 154 -13.73 -24.20 -5.41
CA LYS A 154 -12.49 -24.14 -4.62
C LYS A 154 -12.15 -25.48 -3.96
N LEU A 155 -13.14 -26.25 -3.51
CA LEU A 155 -12.88 -27.61 -3.00
C LEU A 155 -12.36 -28.54 -4.10
N ASN A 156 -12.97 -28.53 -5.28
CA ASN A 156 -12.53 -29.37 -6.40
C ASN A 156 -11.13 -29.00 -6.94
N ALA A 157 -10.62 -27.80 -6.66
CA ALA A 157 -9.27 -27.38 -7.06
C ALA A 157 -8.21 -27.76 -6.01
N ALA A 158 -8.58 -27.82 -4.73
CA ALA A 158 -7.69 -28.27 -3.67
C ALA A 158 -7.51 -29.80 -3.69
N ASP A 159 -8.57 -30.55 -3.99
CA ASP A 159 -8.52 -32.01 -4.09
C ASP A 159 -7.77 -32.51 -5.35
N ALA A 160 -7.52 -31.65 -6.34
CA ALA A 160 -6.77 -31.99 -7.56
C ALA A 160 -5.25 -31.84 -7.41
N GLU A 161 -4.78 -31.14 -6.39
CA GLU A 161 -3.35 -30.92 -6.12
C GLU A 161 -2.76 -32.01 -5.20
N ASP A 162 -3.60 -32.72 -4.43
CA ASP A 162 -3.17 -33.76 -3.48
C ASP A 162 -2.91 -35.15 -4.12
N GLU A 163 -3.33 -35.39 -5.36
CA GLU A 163 -3.07 -36.67 -6.06
C GLU A 163 -1.74 -36.73 -6.84
N LEU A 164 -0.98 -35.63 -6.94
CA LEU A 164 0.28 -35.62 -7.69
C LEU A 164 1.54 -35.84 -6.84
N ASP A 165 1.44 -35.93 -5.51
CA ASP A 165 2.64 -35.94 -4.63
C ASP A 165 2.89 -37.25 -3.84
N GLN A 166 2.20 -38.36 -4.15
CA GLN A 166 2.46 -39.66 -3.51
C GLN A 166 3.32 -40.63 -4.35
N GLY A 167 4.20 -40.09 -5.18
CA GLY A 167 4.90 -40.86 -6.22
C GLY A 167 6.43 -40.81 -6.24
N ARG A 168 7.15 -40.53 -5.15
CA ARG A 168 8.62 -40.67 -5.17
C ARG A 168 9.28 -40.88 -3.81
N LYS A 169 9.43 -42.15 -3.41
CA LYS A 169 10.43 -42.60 -2.44
C LYS A 169 11.63 -43.19 -3.18
N THR A 170 12.80 -42.57 -3.06
CA THR A 170 14.12 -43.26 -3.06
C THR A 170 15.17 -42.39 -2.36
N SER A 171 15.49 -42.78 -1.12
CA SER A 171 16.82 -42.95 -0.50
C SER A 171 18.03 -42.06 -0.83
N LEU A 172 18.75 -41.75 0.26
CA LEU A 172 20.21 -41.60 0.46
C LEU A 172 20.86 -40.23 0.20
N GLY A 173 21.56 -39.73 1.24
CA GLY A 173 22.76 -38.90 1.07
C GLY A 173 22.97 -37.83 2.14
N ASP A 174 23.89 -38.11 3.06
CA ASP A 174 24.52 -37.17 4.00
C ASP A 174 24.94 -35.83 3.38
N GLY A 175 24.81 -34.75 4.16
CA GLY A 175 25.49 -33.48 3.89
C GLY A 175 24.83 -32.26 4.52
N LEU A 176 25.03 -32.07 5.83
CA LEU A 176 24.99 -30.72 6.44
C LEU A 176 26.12 -29.86 5.80
N PRO A 177 25.91 -28.54 5.61
CA PRO A 177 26.13 -27.65 6.74
C PRO A 177 25.19 -26.43 6.86
N ASP A 178 25.07 -26.01 8.13
CA ASP A 178 24.99 -24.65 8.66
C ASP A 178 24.04 -23.57 8.08
N GLN A 179 23.16 -23.15 9.00
CA GLN A 179 22.82 -21.76 9.33
C GLN A 179 22.28 -20.85 8.22
N ILE A 180 20.95 -20.67 8.19
CA ILE A 180 20.35 -19.33 8.11
C ILE A 180 19.09 -19.33 9.00
N GLU A 181 19.26 -18.80 10.21
CA GLU A 181 18.17 -18.42 11.10
C GLU A 181 17.63 -17.07 10.59
N ALA A 182 16.52 -17.10 9.83
CA ALA A 182 15.84 -15.86 9.45
C ALA A 182 14.93 -15.42 10.62
N SER A 183 15.54 -14.85 11.65
CA SER A 183 14.81 -14.06 12.65
C SER A 183 14.33 -12.77 11.97
N TYR A 184 13.02 -12.64 11.83
CA TYR A 184 12.37 -11.41 11.40
C TYR A 184 12.60 -10.35 12.50
N VAL A 185 13.55 -9.44 12.27
CA VAL A 185 13.79 -8.30 13.16
C VAL A 185 12.81 -7.20 12.73
N ASP A 186 11.87 -6.88 13.60
CA ASP A 186 11.12 -5.63 13.56
C ASP A 186 12.15 -4.49 13.67
N SER A 187 12.37 -3.77 12.58
CA SER A 187 13.23 -2.58 12.62
C SER A 187 12.41 -1.42 13.15
N ASP A 188 12.56 -1.15 14.44
CA ASP A 188 12.13 0.10 15.07
C ASP A 188 12.85 1.27 14.37
N TYR A 189 12.13 1.96 13.49
CA TYR A 189 12.55 3.26 12.96
C TYR A 189 12.41 4.28 14.09
N GLU A 190 13.48 4.42 14.88
CA GLU A 190 13.68 5.56 15.79
C GLU A 190 13.80 6.85 14.96
N ASP A 191 12.92 7.79 15.29
CA ASP A 191 12.79 9.12 14.71
C ASP A 191 13.87 10.02 15.31
N HIS A 192 15.00 10.19 14.63
CA HIS A 192 15.98 11.19 15.02
C HIS A 192 15.52 12.57 14.55
N LEU A 193 14.75 13.24 15.42
CA LEU A 193 14.62 14.70 15.41
C LEU A 193 16.00 15.32 15.61
N VAL A 194 16.55 15.88 14.54
CA VAL A 194 17.70 16.78 14.64
C VAL A 194 17.16 18.14 15.09
N GLU A 195 17.36 18.45 16.38
CA GLU A 195 17.26 19.82 16.88
C GLU A 195 18.39 20.62 16.25
N GLY A 196 18.05 21.49 15.30
CA GLY A 196 18.96 22.50 14.77
C GLY A 196 19.03 23.65 15.76
N GLU A 197 20.19 23.80 16.39
CA GLU A 197 20.52 24.95 17.23
C GLU A 197 20.61 26.23 16.38
N ASP A 198 19.93 27.27 16.84
CA ASP A 198 19.98 28.62 16.31
C ASP A 198 21.36 29.25 16.56
N GLU A 199 22.17 29.44 15.52
CA GLU A 199 23.31 30.37 15.58
C GLU A 199 22.87 31.77 15.14
N GLU A 200 22.64 32.63 16.14
CA GLU A 200 22.58 34.07 16.00
C GLU A 200 23.93 34.62 15.49
N SER A 201 23.98 35.10 14.24
CA SER A 201 25.09 35.92 13.76
C SER A 201 24.65 37.37 13.57
N ASN A 202 24.76 38.11 14.67
CA ASN A 202 25.31 39.46 14.80
C ASN A 202 25.53 40.26 13.50
N VAL A 203 24.62 41.18 13.16
CA VAL A 203 24.85 42.24 12.17
C VAL A 203 25.25 43.50 12.94
N GLY A 204 26.53 43.84 12.86
CA GLY A 204 27.09 45.05 13.43
C GLY A 204 26.67 46.29 12.64
N ASP A 205 26.17 47.28 13.38
CA ASP A 205 26.02 48.66 12.95
C ASP A 205 27.40 49.26 12.65
N ASN A 206 27.59 49.74 11.43
CA ASN A 206 28.65 50.67 11.08
C ASN A 206 28.00 52.00 10.71
N GLU A 207 27.81 52.86 11.71
CA GLU A 207 27.78 54.30 11.51
C GLU A 207 29.22 54.78 11.28
N SER A 208 29.45 55.39 10.13
CA SER A 208 30.61 56.26 9.93
C SER A 208 30.15 57.54 9.24
N GLU A 209 30.18 58.61 10.03
CA GLU A 209 30.31 60.00 9.60
C GLU A 209 31.45 60.15 8.59
N GLU A 210 31.27 60.96 7.54
CA GLU A 210 32.02 62.19 7.29
C GLU A 210 31.86 62.68 5.83
N ALA A 211 31.79 64.02 5.73
CA ALA A 211 31.90 64.91 4.56
C ALA A 211 30.66 65.18 3.69
#